data_AF-A0AAW9I2I9-F1
#
_entry.id   AF-A0AAW9I2I9-F1
#
_cell.length_a   1.000
_cell.length_b   1.000
_cell.length_c   1.000
_cell.angle_alpha   90.00
_cell.angle_beta   90.00
_cell.angle_gamma   90.00
#
_symmetry.space_group_name_H-M   'P 1'
#
loop_
_entity.id
_entity.type
_entity.pdbx_description
1 polymer ?
#
loop_
_entity_poly.entity_id
_entity_poly.type
_entity_poly.pdbx_seq_one_letter_code
_entity_poly.pdbx_strand_id
1 'polypeptide(L)'
;LKLACPDLIKDAETADAAARMAKLMNEYPDIIADTKFVCSALLRDHNLAAKGGAKGVYGIGLRKERLAISLKVSDGSEQVWPCIIASILERLGYSDQATIDRLYALVPNEIFNDGGTLVGKRRAVYE
;
A
#
# COMPACT_ATOMS: atom_id res chain seq x y z
N LEU A 1 8.47 8.94 -3.06
CA LEU A 1 8.59 9.87 -1.91
C LEU A 1 7.92 11.22 -2.14
N LYS A 2 8.23 11.94 -3.23
CA LYS A 2 7.74 13.31 -3.48
C LYS A 2 6.22 13.53 -3.36
N LEU A 3 5.39 12.55 -3.75
CA LEU A 3 3.94 12.66 -3.58
C LEU A 3 3.50 12.64 -2.11
N ALA A 4 4.23 11.94 -1.24
CA ALA A 4 4.01 11.93 0.20
C ALA A 4 4.67 13.15 0.88
N CYS A 5 5.82 13.60 0.39
CA CYS A 5 6.56 14.77 0.90
C CYS A 5 6.73 15.82 -0.20
N PRO A 6 5.69 16.63 -0.49
CA PRO A 6 5.73 17.63 -1.57
C PRO A 6 6.79 18.72 -1.38
N ASP A 7 7.27 18.92 -0.15
CA ASP A 7 8.40 19.80 0.17
C ASP A 7 9.71 19.41 -0.54
N LEU A 8 9.81 18.17 -1.04
CA LEU A 8 10.93 17.69 -1.84
C LEU A 8 10.83 18.05 -3.33
N ILE A 9 9.77 18.76 -3.75
CA ILE A 9 9.55 19.21 -5.12
C ILE A 9 9.99 20.67 -5.22
N LYS A 10 10.96 20.96 -6.09
CA LYS A 10 11.53 22.31 -6.25
C LYS A 10 10.57 23.31 -6.90
N ASP A 11 9.78 22.83 -7.86
CA ASP A 11 8.80 23.64 -8.57
C ASP A 11 7.55 23.84 -7.71
N ALA A 12 7.20 25.10 -7.42
CA ALA A 12 6.16 25.44 -6.47
C ALA A 12 4.75 25.01 -6.94
N GLU A 13 4.45 25.15 -8.24
CA GLU A 13 3.17 24.73 -8.79
C GLU A 13 3.00 23.21 -8.74
N THR A 14 4.05 22.46 -9.08
CA THR A 14 4.05 21.00 -8.98
C THR A 14 3.95 20.54 -7.52
N ALA A 15 4.61 21.23 -6.57
CA ALA A 15 4.52 20.92 -5.15
C ALA A 15 3.09 21.10 -4.61
N ASP A 16 2.43 22.21 -4.95
CA ASP A 16 1.04 22.47 -4.56
C ASP A 16 0.09 21.44 -5.20
N ALA A 17 0.26 21.15 -6.50
CA ALA A 17 -0.51 20.12 -7.18
C ALA A 17 -0.36 18.75 -6.52
N ALA A 18 0.87 18.34 -6.17
CA ALA A 18 1.13 17.08 -5.49
C ALA A 18 0.48 17.04 -4.10
N ALA A 19 0.56 18.13 -3.33
CA ALA A 19 -0.06 18.24 -2.01
C ALA A 19 -1.59 18.09 -2.09
N ARG A 20 -2.23 18.81 -3.03
CA ARG A 20 -3.68 18.73 -3.27
C ARG A 20 -4.10 17.32 -3.69
N MET A 21 -3.39 16.72 -4.64
CA MET A 21 -3.69 15.37 -5.11
C MET A 21 -3.53 14.34 -4.00
N ALA A 22 -2.44 14.39 -3.24
CA ALA A 22 -2.18 13.45 -2.17
C ALA A 22 -3.23 13.56 -1.05
N LYS A 23 -3.69 14.77 -0.72
CA LYS A 23 -4.80 15.01 0.21
C LYS A 23 -6.10 14.38 -0.30
N LEU A 24 -6.46 14.64 -1.57
CA LEU A 24 -7.67 14.08 -2.18
C LEU A 24 -7.65 12.56 -2.27
N MET A 25 -6.48 11.96 -2.54
CA MET A 25 -6.33 10.49 -2.54
C MET A 25 -6.67 9.88 -1.18
N ASN A 26 -6.36 10.57 -0.07
CA ASN A 26 -6.70 10.11 1.27
C ASN A 26 -8.14 10.42 1.68
N GLU A 27 -8.72 11.54 1.21
CA GLU A 27 -10.13 11.90 1.45
C GLU A 27 -11.11 11.00 0.69
N TYR A 28 -10.72 10.54 -0.51
CA TYR A 28 -11.56 9.72 -1.39
C TYR A 28 -10.83 8.44 -1.85
N PRO A 29 -10.43 7.56 -0.91
CA PRO A 29 -9.55 6.42 -1.21
C PRO A 29 -10.19 5.43 -2.19
N ASP A 30 -11.51 5.24 -2.10
CA ASP A 30 -12.25 4.27 -2.92
C ASP A 30 -12.32 4.65 -4.40
N ILE A 31 -12.11 5.93 -4.75
CA ILE A 31 -12.09 6.42 -6.14
C ILE A 31 -10.73 6.15 -6.82
N ILE A 32 -9.66 5.93 -6.04
CA ILE A 32 -8.31 5.73 -6.58
C ILE A 32 -8.12 4.35 -7.21
N ALA A 33 -8.88 3.36 -6.73
CA ALA A 33 -8.92 2.02 -7.28
C ALA A 33 -10.34 1.44 -7.13
N ASP A 34 -10.52 0.51 -6.19
CA ASP A 34 -11.80 -0.11 -5.84
C ASP A 34 -11.91 -0.18 -4.31
N THR A 35 -13.14 -0.21 -3.80
CA THR A 35 -13.50 -0.31 -2.38
C THR A 35 -12.79 -1.42 -1.61
N LYS A 36 -12.48 -2.55 -2.29
CA LYS A 36 -11.77 -3.71 -1.73
C LYS A 36 -10.40 -3.94 -2.39
N PHE A 37 -9.63 -2.87 -2.55
CA PHE A 37 -8.30 -2.93 -3.16
C PHE A 37 -7.20 -2.35 -2.25
N VAL A 38 -5.97 -2.80 -2.47
CA VAL A 38 -4.80 -2.42 -1.65
C VAL A 38 -4.59 -0.91 -1.59
N CYS A 39 -4.75 -0.21 -2.72
CA CYS A 39 -4.62 1.24 -2.76
C CYS A 39 -5.61 1.92 -1.81
N SER A 40 -6.88 1.53 -1.87
CA SER A 40 -7.94 2.11 -1.06
C SER A 40 -7.74 1.80 0.43
N ALA A 41 -7.32 0.58 0.77
CA ALA A 41 -7.03 0.22 2.16
C ALA A 41 -5.87 1.00 2.78
N LEU A 42 -4.79 1.22 2.01
CA LEU A 42 -3.64 2.03 2.43
C LEU A 42 -4.00 3.51 2.53
N LEU A 43 -4.75 4.04 1.56
CA LEU A 43 -5.07 5.47 1.50
C LEU A 43 -6.08 5.93 2.57
N ARG A 44 -6.74 5.00 3.28
CA ARG A 44 -7.48 5.33 4.51
C ARG A 44 -6.58 5.83 5.63
N ASP A 45 -5.28 5.54 5.56
CA ASP A 45 -4.27 6.11 6.44
C ASP A 45 -3.73 7.42 5.84
N HIS A 46 -4.06 8.55 6.48
CA HIS A 46 -3.61 9.88 6.05
C HIS A 46 -2.09 10.07 6.11
N ASN A 47 -1.35 9.17 6.77
CA ASN A 47 0.10 9.17 6.72
C ASN A 47 0.66 8.58 5.42
N LEU A 48 -0.16 7.89 4.62
CA LEU A 48 0.31 7.16 3.44
C LEU A 48 -0.19 7.79 2.13
N ALA A 49 0.69 7.82 1.13
CA ALA A 49 0.32 7.98 -0.27
C ALA A 49 0.71 6.70 -1.00
N ALA A 50 -0.23 6.04 -1.67
CA ALA A 50 0.00 4.72 -2.27
C ALA A 50 -0.69 4.59 -3.62
N LYS A 51 -0.03 3.92 -4.56
CA LYS A 51 -0.65 3.55 -5.84
C LYS A 51 0.02 2.31 -6.44
N GLY A 52 -0.83 1.38 -6.85
CA GLY A 52 -0.43 0.25 -7.69
C GLY A 52 -0.24 0.68 -9.14
N GLY A 53 0.81 0.16 -9.76
CA GLY A 53 1.10 0.25 -11.18
C GLY A 53 0.90 -1.09 -11.88
N ALA A 54 1.01 -1.10 -13.20
CA ALA A 54 0.79 -2.30 -13.98
C ALA A 54 1.85 -3.39 -13.71
N LYS A 55 1.46 -4.66 -13.89
CA LYS A 55 2.34 -5.84 -13.85
C LYS A 55 3.08 -5.96 -12.51
N GLY A 56 2.37 -5.88 -11.38
CA GLY A 56 2.94 -6.18 -10.06
C GLY A 56 3.86 -5.10 -9.49
N VAL A 57 3.90 -3.89 -10.06
CA VAL A 57 4.64 -2.74 -9.51
C VAL A 57 3.78 -2.02 -8.47
N TYR A 58 4.37 -1.64 -7.34
CA TYR A 58 3.66 -0.86 -6.33
C TYR A 58 4.57 0.19 -5.69
N GLY A 59 4.01 1.37 -5.38
CA GLY A 59 4.70 2.44 -4.67
C GLY A 59 3.90 2.97 -3.48
N ILE A 60 4.60 3.19 -2.35
CA ILE A 60 4.07 3.76 -1.11
C ILE A 60 5.02 4.84 -0.62
N GLY A 61 4.51 5.98 -0.18
CA GLY A 61 5.24 6.97 0.59
C GLY A 61 4.63 7.12 1.98
N LEU A 62 5.49 7.13 2.99
CA LEU A 62 5.14 7.27 4.40
C LEU A 62 5.59 8.67 4.85
N ARG A 63 4.61 9.53 5.18
CA ARG A 63 4.85 10.98 5.37
C ARG A 63 5.66 11.26 6.62
N LYS A 64 5.26 10.72 7.77
CA LYS A 64 5.93 10.89 9.06
C LYS A 64 7.35 10.36 9.04
N GLU A 65 7.55 9.21 8.41
CA GLU A 65 8.83 8.50 8.31
C GLU A 65 9.73 9.09 7.21
N ARG A 66 9.18 9.94 6.34
CA ARG A 66 9.85 10.49 5.14
C ARG A 66 10.55 9.41 4.31
N LEU A 67 9.91 8.25 4.24
CA LEU A 67 10.40 7.06 3.56
C LEU A 67 9.45 6.67 2.43
N ALA A 68 9.96 5.99 1.40
CA ALA A 68 9.13 5.38 0.38
C ALA A 68 9.53 3.93 0.14
N ILE A 69 8.52 3.09 -0.10
CA ILE A 69 8.66 1.70 -0.47
C ILE A 69 8.28 1.57 -1.94
N SER A 70 9.10 0.88 -2.71
CA SER A 70 8.75 0.43 -4.06
C SER A 70 8.99 -1.07 -4.14
N LEU A 71 8.04 -1.80 -4.73
CA LEU A 71 8.17 -3.23 -4.94
C LEU A 71 7.78 -3.62 -6.37
N LYS A 72 8.30 -4.77 -6.80
CA LYS A 72 7.94 -5.45 -8.04
C LYS A 72 7.74 -6.92 -7.74
N VAL A 73 6.56 -7.43 -8.08
CA VAL A 73 6.31 -8.88 -8.10
C VAL A 73 6.73 -9.41 -9.48
N SER A 74 7.58 -10.44 -9.51
CA SER A 74 8.24 -10.93 -10.72
C SER A 74 7.27 -11.46 -11.77
N ASP A 75 6.27 -12.25 -11.34
CA ASP A 75 5.19 -12.78 -12.19
C ASP A 75 4.09 -11.75 -12.48
N GLY A 76 4.20 -10.55 -11.89
CA GLY A 76 3.24 -9.48 -12.03
C GLY A 76 1.97 -9.63 -11.20
N SER A 77 1.90 -10.61 -10.28
CA SER A 77 0.74 -10.86 -9.43
C SER A 77 0.47 -9.70 -8.46
N GLU A 78 -0.80 -9.30 -8.37
CA GLU A 78 -1.26 -8.24 -7.47
C GLU A 78 -1.85 -8.82 -6.17
N GLN A 79 -2.27 -10.09 -6.19
CA GLN A 79 -2.92 -10.74 -5.05
C GLN A 79 -1.99 -10.83 -3.83
N VAL A 80 -0.68 -10.88 -4.05
CA VAL A 80 0.35 -10.98 -3.00
C VAL A 80 0.72 -9.65 -2.36
N TRP A 81 0.33 -8.51 -2.95
CA TRP A 81 0.67 -7.18 -2.44
C TRP A 81 0.29 -6.94 -0.98
N PRO A 82 -0.92 -7.27 -0.48
CA PRO A 82 -1.25 -7.01 0.91
C PRO A 82 -0.31 -7.70 1.89
N CYS A 83 0.04 -8.97 1.64
CA CYS A 83 0.97 -9.71 2.49
C CYS A 83 2.37 -9.11 2.47
N ILE A 84 2.89 -8.76 1.28
CA ILE A 84 4.23 -8.18 1.14
C ILE A 84 4.28 -6.83 1.87
N ILE A 85 3.33 -5.94 1.57
CA ILE A 85 3.31 -4.58 2.12
C ILE A 85 3.13 -4.62 3.64
N ALA A 86 2.19 -5.41 4.16
CA ALA A 86 1.97 -5.55 5.59
C ALA A 86 3.25 -6.01 6.31
N SER A 87 3.90 -7.07 5.79
CA SER A 87 5.14 -7.57 6.39
C SER A 87 6.32 -6.57 6.34
N ILE A 88 6.37 -5.70 5.34
CA ILE A 88 7.35 -4.60 5.29
C ILE A 88 7.03 -3.54 6.34
N LEU A 89 5.76 -3.14 6.47
CA LEU A 89 5.34 -2.15 7.48
C LEU A 89 5.62 -2.64 8.90
N GLU A 90 5.33 -3.91 9.20
CA GLU A 90 5.66 -4.54 10.49
C GLU A 90 7.17 -4.49 10.76
N ARG A 91 8.00 -4.87 9.78
CA ARG A 91 9.47 -4.83 9.92
C ARG A 91 10.04 -3.43 10.09
N LEU A 92 9.41 -2.43 9.49
CA LEU A 92 9.75 -1.02 9.69
C LEU A 92 9.30 -0.47 11.05
N GLY A 93 8.54 -1.25 11.84
CA GLY A 93 7.95 -0.79 13.10
C GLY A 93 6.88 0.27 12.87
N TYR A 94 6.11 0.16 11.78
CA TYR A 94 5.07 1.11 11.45
C TYR A 94 3.98 1.15 12.54
N SER A 95 3.63 2.35 12.99
CA SER A 95 2.84 2.52 14.23
C SER A 95 1.34 2.28 14.08
N ASP A 96 0.76 2.43 12.88
CA ASP A 96 -0.68 2.22 12.67
C ASP A 96 -0.99 0.74 12.36
N GLN A 97 -1.29 -0.01 13.42
CA GLN A 97 -1.68 -1.41 13.30
C GLN A 97 -2.97 -1.60 12.50
N ALA A 98 -3.91 -0.65 12.54
CA ALA A 98 -5.16 -0.78 11.79
C ALA A 98 -4.91 -0.75 10.27
N THR A 99 -3.86 -0.05 9.81
CA THR A 99 -3.41 -0.12 8.41
C THR A 99 -2.92 -1.51 8.05
N ILE A 100 -2.13 -2.14 8.91
CA ILE A 100 -1.58 -3.49 8.70
C ILE A 100 -2.73 -4.52 8.69
N ASP A 101 -3.65 -4.44 9.65
CA ASP A 101 -4.79 -5.34 9.77
C ASP A 101 -5.72 -5.24 8.55
N ARG A 102 -5.96 -4.03 8.02
CA ARG A 102 -6.73 -3.84 6.78
C ARG A 102 -6.12 -4.59 5.59
N LEU A 103 -4.80 -4.64 5.47
CA LEU A 103 -4.12 -5.36 4.39
C LEU A 103 -4.32 -6.87 4.52
N TYR A 104 -4.16 -7.43 5.72
CA TYR A 104 -4.38 -8.86 5.93
C TYR A 104 -5.84 -9.27 5.76
N ALA A 105 -6.79 -8.38 6.05
CA ALA A 105 -8.20 -8.61 5.81
C ALA A 105 -8.59 -8.60 4.32
N LEU A 106 -7.90 -7.80 3.48
CA LEU A 106 -8.20 -7.71 2.04
C LEU A 106 -7.97 -9.04 1.31
N VAL A 107 -6.82 -9.66 1.57
CA VAL A 107 -6.50 -11.00 1.04
C VAL A 107 -5.93 -11.79 2.20
N PRO A 108 -6.73 -12.65 2.84
CA PRO A 108 -6.27 -13.52 3.91
C PRO A 108 -5.05 -14.33 3.48
N ASN A 109 -4.14 -14.58 4.42
CA ASN A 109 -2.97 -15.40 4.16
C ASN A 109 -3.30 -16.90 4.18
N GLU A 110 -4.45 -17.28 4.71
CA GLU A 110 -4.97 -18.64 4.67
C GLU A 110 -5.55 -18.93 3.28
N ILE A 111 -5.13 -20.03 2.68
CA ILE A 111 -5.55 -20.44 1.34
C ILE A 111 -6.48 -21.64 1.50
N PHE A 112 -7.72 -21.49 1.06
CA PHE A 112 -8.73 -22.54 1.06
C PHE A 112 -8.95 -23.05 -0.36
N ASN A 113 -9.24 -24.34 -0.51
CA ASN A 113 -9.74 -24.88 -1.77
C ASN A 113 -11.25 -24.62 -1.92
N ASP A 114 -11.83 -24.99 -3.06
CA ASP A 114 -13.26 -24.81 -3.34
C ASP A 114 -14.18 -25.58 -2.38
N GLY A 115 -13.66 -26.59 -1.67
CA GLY A 115 -14.36 -27.33 -0.64
C GLY A 115 -14.32 -26.69 0.76
N GLY A 116 -13.69 -25.52 0.91
CA GLY A 116 -13.53 -24.83 2.19
C GLY A 116 -12.48 -25.45 3.11
N THR A 117 -11.63 -26.36 2.59
CA THR A 117 -10.53 -26.95 3.35
C THR A 117 -9.32 -26.02 3.28
N LEU A 118 -8.70 -25.74 4.43
CA LEU A 118 -7.42 -25.03 4.50
C LEU A 118 -6.32 -25.88 3.84
N VAL A 119 -5.75 -25.40 2.74
CA VAL A 119 -4.74 -26.12 1.95
C VAL A 119 -3.38 -25.44 1.92
N GLY A 120 -3.27 -24.21 2.44
CA GLY A 120 -2.00 -23.50 2.45
C GLY A 120 -2.00 -22.23 3.27
N LYS A 121 -0.80 -21.67 3.43
CA LYS A 121 -0.59 -20.36 4.04
C LYS A 121 0.43 -19.57 3.22
N ARG A 122 0.10 -18.32 2.93
CA ARG A 122 1.02 -17.34 2.36
C ARG A 122 1.80 -16.67 3.48
N ARG A 123 3.11 -16.58 3.31
CA ARG A 123 4.00 -15.83 4.20
C ARG A 123 5.06 -15.13 3.37
N ALA A 124 5.42 -13.94 3.78
CA ALA A 124 6.58 -13.27 3.21
C ALA A 124 7.85 -13.88 3.83
N VAL A 125 8.85 -14.19 3.01
CA VAL A 125 10.10 -14.82 3.44
C VAL A 125 11.25 -14.03 2.85
N TYR A 126 12.04 -13.43 3.72
CA TYR A 126 13.22 -12.66 3.35
C TYR A 126 14.10 -12.50 4.59
N GLU A 127 15.41 -12.39 4.35
CA GLU A 127 16.44 -12.26 5.39
C GLU A 127 16.49 -10.83 5.96
#